data_AF-A0A7J7M146-F1
#
_entry.id   AF-A0A7J7M146-F1
#
_cell.length_a   1.000
_cell.length_b   1.000
_cell.length_c   1.000
_cell.angle_alpha   90.00
_cell.angle_beta   90.00
_cell.angle_gamma   90.00
#
_symmetry.space_group_name_H-M   'P 1'
#
loop_
_entity.id
_entity.type
_entity.pdbx_description
1 polymer ?
#
loop_
_entity_poly.entity_id
_entity_poly.type
_entity_poly.pdbx_seq_one_letter_code
_entity_poly.pdbx_strand_id
1 'polypeptide(L)'
;MIQSHLSLVLGDRLVGPLDTFVQIGKLKLGKLYAASIMYGYFLRRVDQRFQLERTMKTLPKNVRPEDQIPRSPFWDPEDLIRIPPDDDDLGDSGEEKSYRLRSYVMYLDAETLQRYATIRSKEAISLIEKQTQALFGRPDIRITEDGSIDTSNDEMIGITFAGLTMLVLESVAFGSFLWDAEGFVESRLSSNVLASVAIASAKLVK
;
A
#
# COMPACT_ATOMS: atom_id res chain seq x y z
N MET A 1 6.07 7.64 0.79
CA MET A 1 4.73 6.99 0.73
C MET A 1 4.41 6.21 2.02
N ILE A 2 5.21 5.22 2.44
CA ILE A 2 4.95 4.44 3.69
C ILE A 2 4.94 5.32 4.95
N GLN A 3 5.90 6.24 5.10
CA GLN A 3 5.90 7.21 6.21
C GLN A 3 4.63 8.07 6.25
N SER A 4 4.09 8.44 5.08
CA SER A 4 2.82 9.18 4.99
C SER A 4 1.63 8.32 5.43
N HIS A 5 1.62 7.02 5.09
CA HIS A 5 0.61 6.07 5.59
C HIS A 5 0.70 5.89 7.11
N LEU A 6 1.91 5.73 7.65
CA LEU A 6 2.14 5.66 9.11
C LEU A 6 1.64 6.92 9.81
N SER A 7 1.96 8.11 9.29
CA SER A 7 1.53 9.39 9.88
C SER A 7 0.00 9.54 9.84
N LEU A 8 -0.64 9.13 8.74
CA LEU A 8 -2.09 9.18 8.58
C LEU A 8 -2.81 8.21 9.52
N VAL A 9 -2.27 7.01 9.67
CA VAL A 9 -2.84 5.93 10.49
C VAL A 9 -2.65 6.16 11.99
N LEU A 10 -1.46 6.60 12.38
CA LEU A 10 -1.07 6.77 13.78
C LEU A 10 -1.41 8.18 14.31
N GLY A 11 -1.80 9.08 13.41
CA GLY A 11 -1.91 10.52 13.66
C GLY A 11 -0.54 11.17 13.83
N ASP A 12 -0.53 12.48 13.98
CA ASP A 12 0.69 13.31 14.18
C ASP A 12 1.42 13.04 15.52
N ARG A 13 1.09 11.92 16.19
CA ARG A 13 1.65 11.47 17.47
C ARG A 13 3.01 10.79 17.36
N LEU A 14 3.67 10.90 16.20
CA LEU A 14 5.06 10.46 16.01
C LEU A 14 6.07 11.22 16.92
N VAL A 15 5.61 12.24 17.65
CA VAL A 15 6.41 13.05 18.60
C VAL A 15 6.29 12.57 20.07
N GLY A 16 5.70 11.39 20.32
CA GLY A 16 5.63 10.78 21.66
C GLY A 16 6.74 9.74 21.92
N PRO A 17 7.09 9.44 23.19
CA PRO A 17 7.99 8.33 23.52
C PRO A 17 7.47 7.00 22.94
N LEU A 18 8.36 6.20 22.34
CA LEU A 18 8.01 4.93 21.69
C LEU A 18 7.32 3.91 22.63
N ASP A 19 7.62 4.00 23.93
CA ASP A 19 7.07 3.16 25.00
C ASP A 19 5.68 3.61 25.48
N THR A 20 5.12 4.67 24.89
CA THR A 20 3.78 5.15 25.27
C THR A 20 2.74 4.08 24.95
N PHE A 21 2.04 3.61 25.99
CA PHE A 21 0.95 2.67 25.87
C PHE A 21 -0.35 3.37 25.48
N VAL A 22 -1.07 2.80 24.51
CA VAL A 22 -2.40 3.23 24.09
C VAL A 22 -3.35 2.04 24.17
N GLN A 23 -4.56 2.26 24.66
CA GLN A 23 -5.62 1.27 24.61
C GLN A 23 -6.42 1.42 23.32
N ILE A 24 -6.50 0.35 22.52
CA ILE A 24 -7.20 0.32 21.24
C ILE A 24 -8.07 -0.95 21.20
N GLY A 25 -9.31 -0.82 20.74
CA GLY A 25 -10.22 -1.97 20.58
C GLY A 25 -9.74 -2.93 19.48
N LYS A 26 -9.94 -4.23 19.68
CA LYS A 26 -9.57 -5.30 18.73
C LYS A 26 -10.15 -5.04 17.35
N LEU A 27 -11.40 -4.58 17.27
CA LEU A 27 -12.06 -4.30 16.00
C LEU A 27 -11.35 -3.17 15.24
N LYS A 28 -10.94 -2.10 15.94
CA LYS A 28 -10.19 -0.99 15.32
C LYS A 28 -8.81 -1.45 14.84
N LEU A 29 -8.13 -2.27 15.65
CA LEU A 29 -6.81 -2.78 15.31
C LEU A 29 -6.85 -3.75 14.11
N GLY A 30 -7.87 -4.62 14.06
CA GLY A 30 -8.10 -5.51 12.91
C GLY A 30 -8.45 -4.75 11.63
N LYS A 31 -9.29 -3.72 11.70
CA LYS A 31 -9.56 -2.82 10.54
C LYS A 31 -8.28 -2.15 10.06
N LEU A 32 -7.46 -1.67 10.99
CA LEU A 32 -6.21 -1.01 10.66
C LEU A 32 -5.21 -1.96 9.99
N TYR A 33 -5.07 -3.17 10.53
CA TYR A 33 -4.24 -4.22 9.99
C TYR A 33 -4.64 -4.55 8.54
N ALA A 34 -5.92 -4.85 8.30
CA ALA A 34 -6.45 -5.12 6.96
C ALA A 34 -6.25 -3.95 5.99
N ALA A 35 -6.51 -2.71 6.43
CA ALA A 35 -6.29 -1.52 5.62
C ALA A 35 -4.82 -1.33 5.24
N SER A 36 -3.90 -1.62 6.15
CA SER A 36 -2.46 -1.51 5.91
C SER A 36 -1.95 -2.61 4.97
N ILE A 37 -2.53 -3.81 5.01
CA ILE A 37 -2.27 -4.85 4.01
C ILE A 37 -2.72 -4.38 2.62
N MET A 38 -3.94 -3.87 2.49
CA MET A 38 -4.46 -3.36 1.22
C MET A 38 -3.58 -2.22 0.66
N TYR A 39 -3.10 -1.34 1.54
CA TYR A 39 -2.17 -0.28 1.16
C TYR A 39 -0.83 -0.84 0.64
N GLY A 40 -0.25 -1.83 1.33
CA GLY A 40 1.01 -2.45 0.91
C GLY A 40 0.89 -3.19 -0.43
N TYR A 41 -0.24 -3.84 -0.67
CA TYR A 41 -0.56 -4.49 -1.94
C TYR A 41 -0.66 -3.45 -3.07
N PHE A 42 -1.45 -2.39 -2.86
CA PHE A 42 -1.60 -1.28 -3.80
C PHE A 42 -0.25 -0.65 -4.14
N LEU A 43 0.54 -0.30 -3.10
CA LEU A 43 1.78 0.43 -3.27
C LEU A 43 2.80 -0.37 -4.07
N ARG A 44 2.91 -1.69 -3.81
CA ARG A 44 3.80 -2.58 -4.56
C ARG A 44 3.43 -2.63 -6.03
N ARG A 45 2.14 -2.74 -6.33
CA ARG A 45 1.63 -2.78 -7.69
C ARG A 45 1.89 -1.48 -8.45
N VAL A 46 1.64 -0.34 -7.81
CA VAL A 46 1.90 0.98 -8.42
C VAL A 46 3.38 1.21 -8.65
N ASP A 47 4.23 0.86 -7.68
CA ASP A 47 5.68 0.98 -7.84
C ASP A 47 6.18 0.14 -9.02
N GLN A 48 5.77 -1.14 -9.13
CA GLN A 48 6.16 -1.97 -10.28
C GLN A 48 5.71 -1.38 -11.62
N ARG A 49 4.50 -0.82 -11.69
CA ARG A 49 4.02 -0.16 -12.91
C ARG A 49 4.84 1.10 -13.22
N PHE A 50 5.11 1.91 -12.20
CA PHE A 50 5.93 3.11 -12.33
C PHE A 50 7.34 2.77 -12.84
N GLN A 51 7.99 1.75 -12.27
CA GLN A 51 9.31 1.31 -12.72
C GLN A 51 9.27 0.77 -14.16
N LEU A 52 8.20 0.05 -14.54
CA LEU A 52 8.02 -0.44 -15.91
C LEU A 52 7.91 0.72 -16.91
N GLU A 53 7.03 1.69 -16.66
CA GLU A 53 6.84 2.85 -17.53
C GLU A 53 8.08 3.74 -17.58
N ARG A 54 8.81 3.84 -16.46
CA ARG A 54 10.11 4.52 -16.40
C ARG A 54 11.12 3.86 -17.33
N THR A 55 11.23 2.53 -17.25
CA THR A 55 12.17 1.73 -18.06
C THR A 55 11.80 1.77 -19.54
N MET A 56 10.51 1.74 -19.85
CA MET A 56 9.99 1.84 -21.22
C MET A 56 9.96 3.28 -21.77
N LYS A 57 10.34 4.28 -20.96
CA LYS A 57 10.30 5.72 -21.29
C LYS A 57 8.91 6.23 -21.68
N THR A 58 7.86 5.60 -21.16
CA THR A 58 6.45 5.95 -21.40
C THR A 58 5.84 6.77 -20.26
N LEU A 59 6.63 7.18 -19.26
CA LEU A 59 6.14 8.03 -18.18
C LEU A 59 5.53 9.33 -18.73
N PRO A 60 4.42 9.81 -18.13
CA PRO A 60 3.84 11.09 -18.48
C PRO A 60 4.88 12.21 -18.34
N LYS A 61 4.92 13.14 -19.31
CA LYS A 61 5.91 14.23 -19.35
C LYS A 61 5.91 15.10 -18.07
N ASN A 62 4.76 15.18 -17.38
CA ASN A 62 4.58 15.93 -16.13
C ASN A 62 5.25 15.30 -14.89
N VAL A 63 5.80 14.08 -15.00
CA VAL A 63 6.48 13.36 -13.90
C VAL A 63 8.01 13.49 -14.02
N ARG A 64 8.50 14.38 -14.89
CA ARG A 64 9.93 14.70 -15.03
C ARG A 64 10.33 15.74 -13.97
N PRO A 65 11.49 15.56 -13.30
CA PRO A 65 11.90 16.39 -12.17
C PRO A 65 12.14 17.87 -12.53
N GLU A 66 12.34 18.18 -13.81
CA GLU A 66 12.77 19.54 -14.20
C GLU A 66 11.65 20.56 -14.36
N ASP A 67 10.38 20.14 -14.52
CA ASP A 67 9.35 21.10 -14.96
C ASP A 67 8.25 21.42 -13.95
N GLN A 68 8.13 20.75 -12.80
CA GLN A 68 6.92 20.91 -11.96
C GLN A 68 7.22 20.86 -10.47
N ILE A 69 7.40 22.05 -9.89
CA ILE A 69 6.91 22.34 -8.53
C ILE A 69 5.38 22.51 -8.68
N PRO A 70 4.53 21.55 -8.28
CA PRO A 70 3.09 21.71 -8.37
C PRO A 70 2.65 22.69 -7.28
N ARG A 71 2.35 23.92 -7.69
CA ARG A 71 1.58 24.87 -6.87
C ARG A 71 0.13 24.38 -6.85
N SER A 72 -0.16 23.43 -5.97
CA SER A 72 -1.52 22.93 -5.70
C SER A 72 -2.12 23.73 -4.53
N PRO A 73 -3.40 24.12 -4.55
CA PRO A 73 -4.00 25.05 -3.59
C PRO A 73 -4.37 24.43 -2.24
N PHE A 74 -4.01 23.17 -2.00
CA PHE A 74 -4.44 22.43 -0.81
C PHE A 74 -3.45 22.50 0.37
N TRP A 75 -2.21 22.96 0.14
CA TRP A 75 -1.21 23.15 1.20
C TRP A 75 -0.35 24.36 0.85
N ASP A 76 -0.30 25.35 1.75
CA ASP A 76 0.31 26.65 1.53
C ASP A 76 1.84 26.51 1.38
N PRO A 77 2.49 27.14 0.38
CA PRO A 77 3.92 26.99 0.11
C PRO A 77 4.87 27.52 1.20
N GLU A 78 4.34 28.22 2.21
CA GLU A 78 5.10 28.89 3.26
C GLU A 78 5.55 27.94 4.40
N ASP A 79 5.03 26.71 4.47
CA ASP A 79 5.49 25.69 5.42
C ASP A 79 6.63 24.80 4.87
N LEU A 80 7.09 25.02 3.63
CA LEU A 80 8.28 24.36 3.12
C LEU A 80 9.55 25.06 3.62
N ILE A 81 10.32 24.33 4.43
CA ILE A 81 11.73 24.64 4.71
C ILE A 81 12.45 24.76 3.36
N ARG A 82 12.78 25.99 2.96
CA ARG A 82 13.59 26.28 1.78
C ARG A 82 15.05 25.99 2.10
N ILE A 83 15.54 24.83 1.71
CA ILE A 83 16.98 24.59 1.62
C ILE A 83 17.40 25.02 0.20
N PRO A 84 18.26 26.04 0.05
CA PRO A 84 18.76 26.43 -1.26
C PRO A 84 19.58 25.28 -1.86
N PRO A 85 19.62 25.14 -3.20
CA PRO A 85 20.52 24.19 -3.83
C PRO A 85 21.94 24.75 -3.70
N ASP A 86 22.73 24.22 -2.78
CA ASP A 86 24.18 24.33 -2.89
C ASP A 86 24.63 23.32 -3.95
N ASP A 87 25.21 23.88 -5.01
CA ASP A 87 25.88 23.17 -6.10
C ASP A 87 27.09 22.41 -5.55
N ASP A 88 26.87 21.25 -4.94
CA ASP A 88 27.94 20.27 -4.70
C ASP A 88 27.41 18.85 -4.94
N ASP A 89 27.92 18.30 -6.04
CA ASP A 89 27.91 16.89 -6.43
C ASP A 89 28.34 16.00 -5.26
N LEU A 90 27.37 15.38 -4.55
CA LEU A 90 27.49 14.14 -3.76
C LEU A 90 26.17 13.86 -2.98
N GLY A 91 25.25 13.06 -3.55
CA GLY A 91 24.08 12.57 -2.79
C GLY A 91 22.87 12.05 -3.56
N ASP A 92 23.04 11.11 -4.50
CA ASP A 92 21.94 10.39 -5.14
C ASP A 92 21.11 9.57 -4.11
N SER A 93 19.78 9.61 -4.21
CA SER A 93 18.98 8.41 -4.61
C SER A 93 17.64 8.13 -3.91
N GLY A 94 17.23 8.86 -2.87
CA GLY A 94 16.04 8.50 -2.06
C GLY A 94 14.81 9.41 -2.24
N GLU A 95 14.97 10.69 -1.94
CA GLU A 95 13.85 11.64 -1.85
C GLU A 95 13.24 11.97 -3.23
N GLU A 96 14.08 12.12 -4.26
CA GLU A 96 13.64 12.36 -5.63
C GLU A 96 12.77 11.20 -6.15
N LYS A 97 13.13 9.94 -5.84
CA LYS A 97 12.34 8.75 -6.24
C LYS A 97 10.98 8.70 -5.53
N SER A 98 10.94 9.02 -4.23
CA SER A 98 9.70 9.07 -3.45
C SER A 98 8.76 10.16 -3.97
N TYR A 99 9.30 11.34 -4.27
CA TYR A 99 8.53 12.45 -4.85
C TYR A 99 7.96 12.08 -6.23
N ARG A 100 8.74 11.40 -7.07
CA ARG A 100 8.31 10.97 -8.41
C ARG A 100 7.23 9.88 -8.38
N LEU A 101 7.32 8.91 -7.47
CA LEU A 101 6.27 7.91 -7.31
C LEU A 101 4.98 8.55 -6.78
N ARG A 102 5.09 9.53 -5.86
CA ARG A 102 3.93 10.27 -5.36
C ARG A 102 3.24 11.06 -6.47
N SER A 103 4.00 11.81 -7.27
CA SER A 103 3.46 12.55 -8.42
C SER A 103 2.84 11.61 -9.46
N TYR A 104 3.43 10.43 -9.68
CA TYR A 104 2.87 9.40 -10.53
C TYR A 104 1.50 8.93 -10.03
N VAL A 105 1.36 8.63 -8.74
CA VAL A 105 0.07 8.24 -8.13
C VAL A 105 -0.97 9.33 -8.30
N MET A 106 -0.60 10.61 -8.11
CA MET A 106 -1.52 11.75 -8.26
C MET A 106 -1.97 11.98 -9.70
N TYR A 107 -1.21 11.49 -10.68
CA TYR A 107 -1.56 11.56 -12.10
C TYR A 107 -2.59 10.48 -12.51
N LEU A 108 -2.65 9.35 -11.80
CA LEU A 108 -3.56 8.25 -12.13
C LEU A 108 -5.02 8.65 -11.91
N ASP A 109 -5.89 8.20 -12.81
CA ASP A 109 -7.34 8.36 -12.68
C ASP A 109 -7.92 7.41 -11.61
N ALA A 110 -9.13 7.72 -11.15
CA ALA A 110 -9.80 6.96 -10.09
C ALA A 110 -10.04 5.49 -10.45
N GLU A 111 -10.33 5.18 -11.72
CA GLU A 111 -10.56 3.81 -12.17
C GLU A 111 -9.25 3.01 -12.12
N THR A 112 -8.14 3.61 -12.56
CA THR A 112 -6.82 2.99 -12.48
C THR A 112 -6.37 2.78 -11.03
N LEU A 113 -6.58 3.76 -10.15
CA LEU A 113 -6.29 3.63 -8.72
C LEU A 113 -7.10 2.50 -8.09
N GLN A 114 -8.41 2.44 -8.36
CA GLN A 114 -9.26 1.37 -7.88
C GLN A 114 -8.78 0.01 -8.39
N ARG A 115 -8.48 -0.11 -9.69
CA ARG A 115 -7.93 -1.34 -10.27
C ARG A 115 -6.67 -1.78 -9.56
N TYR A 116 -5.80 -0.85 -9.16
CA TYR A 116 -4.57 -1.15 -8.43
C TYR A 116 -4.79 -1.53 -6.97
N ALA A 117 -5.79 -0.95 -6.32
CA ALA A 117 -6.17 -1.28 -4.95
C ALA A 117 -6.89 -2.64 -4.82
N THR A 118 -7.54 -3.10 -5.89
CA THR A 118 -8.28 -4.38 -5.87
C THR A 118 -7.35 -5.60 -5.81
N ILE A 119 -7.56 -6.43 -4.78
CA ILE A 119 -6.97 -7.78 -4.65
C ILE A 119 -7.51 -8.70 -5.75
N ARG A 120 -6.64 -9.44 -6.44
CA ARG A 120 -7.04 -10.22 -7.62
C ARG A 120 -7.54 -11.62 -7.27
N SER A 121 -6.95 -12.28 -6.29
CA SER A 121 -7.28 -13.67 -5.95
C SER A 121 -8.20 -13.78 -4.75
N LYS A 122 -9.09 -14.79 -4.79
CA LYS A 122 -9.97 -15.12 -3.65
C LYS A 122 -9.16 -15.72 -2.51
N GLU A 123 -8.05 -16.36 -2.84
CA GLU A 123 -7.09 -16.94 -1.92
C GLU A 123 -6.40 -15.86 -1.09
N ALA A 124 -5.95 -14.76 -1.71
CA ALA A 124 -5.37 -13.62 -0.99
C ALA A 124 -6.42 -12.96 -0.08
N ILE A 125 -7.65 -12.75 -0.56
CA ILE A 125 -8.75 -12.22 0.27
C ILE A 125 -8.98 -13.11 1.49
N SER A 126 -9.11 -14.43 1.28
CA SER A 126 -9.31 -15.39 2.37
C SER A 126 -8.13 -15.42 3.34
N LEU A 127 -6.89 -15.24 2.86
CA LEU A 127 -5.71 -15.21 3.72
C LEU A 127 -5.68 -13.95 4.59
N ILE A 128 -6.02 -12.78 4.03
CA ILE A 128 -6.15 -11.53 4.78
C ILE A 128 -7.20 -11.68 5.89
N GLU A 129 -8.38 -12.24 5.55
CA GLU A 129 -9.44 -12.48 6.52
C GLU A 129 -9.00 -13.42 7.64
N LYS A 130 -8.41 -14.57 7.29
CA LYS A 130 -7.95 -15.58 8.26
C LYS A 130 -6.85 -15.02 9.17
N GLN A 131 -5.88 -14.29 8.62
CA GLN A 131 -4.80 -13.71 9.40
C GLN A 131 -5.33 -12.62 10.36
N THR A 132 -6.24 -11.77 9.88
CA THR A 132 -6.89 -10.75 10.72
C THR A 132 -7.67 -11.40 11.86
N GLN A 133 -8.43 -12.47 11.56
CA GLN A 133 -9.17 -13.23 12.58
C GLN A 133 -8.25 -13.96 13.56
N ALA A 134 -7.11 -14.48 13.11
CA ALA A 134 -6.15 -15.14 13.98
C ALA A 134 -5.52 -14.18 15.00
N LEU A 135 -5.24 -12.93 14.58
CA LEU A 135 -4.62 -11.92 15.43
C LEU A 135 -5.61 -11.23 16.38
N PHE A 136 -6.82 -10.91 15.89
CA PHE A 136 -7.77 -10.05 16.62
C PHE A 136 -9.08 -10.75 16.97
N GLY A 137 -9.24 -12.02 16.61
CA GLY A 137 -10.48 -12.76 16.78
C GLY A 137 -11.49 -12.48 15.69
N ARG A 138 -12.63 -13.18 15.76
CA ARG A 138 -13.75 -12.93 14.85
C ARG A 138 -14.53 -11.71 15.34
N PRO A 139 -14.80 -10.71 14.47
CA PRO A 139 -15.64 -9.59 14.87
C PRO A 139 -17.06 -10.10 15.09
N ASP A 140 -17.57 -9.98 16.32
CA ASP A 140 -18.96 -10.26 16.65
C ASP A 140 -19.80 -9.04 16.27
N ILE A 141 -20.16 -8.97 14.99
CA ILE A 141 -20.89 -7.83 14.42
C ILE A 141 -22.37 -8.02 14.75
N ARG A 142 -22.82 -7.41 15.85
CA ARG A 142 -24.25 -7.29 16.15
C ARG A 142 -24.72 -5.96 15.57
N ILE A 143 -25.73 -5.99 14.71
CA ILE A 143 -26.31 -4.79 14.14
C ILE A 143 -27.43 -4.35 15.09
N THR A 144 -27.32 -3.16 15.66
CA THR A 144 -28.39 -2.58 16.48
C THR A 144 -29.59 -2.23 15.61
N GLU A 145 -30.77 -2.06 16.22
CA GLU A 145 -32.03 -1.80 15.49
C GLU A 145 -32.00 -0.51 14.64
N ASP A 146 -31.07 0.39 14.94
CA ASP A 146 -30.78 1.63 14.19
C ASP A 146 -29.82 1.43 13.00
N GLY A 147 -29.37 0.19 12.75
CA GLY A 147 -28.42 -0.14 11.68
C GLY A 147 -26.95 0.14 12.02
N SER A 148 -26.63 0.55 13.24
CA SER A 148 -25.25 0.74 13.69
C SER A 148 -24.58 -0.60 14.06
N ILE A 149 -23.25 -0.63 14.09
CA ILE A 149 -22.50 -1.79 14.58
C ILE A 149 -22.36 -1.65 16.09
N ASP A 150 -22.94 -2.58 16.83
CA ASP A 150 -22.73 -2.72 18.27
C ASP A 150 -21.25 -3.05 18.53
N THR A 151 -20.56 -2.12 19.17
CA THR A 151 -19.15 -2.26 19.56
C THR A 151 -18.99 -2.38 21.08
N SER A 152 -20.09 -2.55 21.82
CA SER A 152 -20.08 -2.62 23.29
C SER A 152 -19.27 -3.77 23.85
N ASN A 153 -19.06 -4.83 23.06
CA ASN A 153 -18.28 -6.02 23.43
C ASN A 153 -16.84 -6.00 22.87
N ASP A 154 -16.38 -4.89 22.26
CA ASP A 154 -15.03 -4.80 21.69
C ASP A 154 -13.97 -4.78 22.81
N GLU A 155 -13.15 -5.82 22.84
CA GLU A 155 -12.10 -5.96 23.85
C GLU A 155 -10.97 -4.96 23.59
N MET A 156 -10.59 -4.21 24.62
CA MET A 156 -9.51 -3.23 24.55
C MET A 156 -8.15 -3.92 24.76
N ILE A 157 -7.21 -3.69 23.86
CA ILE A 157 -5.81 -4.14 23.98
C ILE A 157 -4.92 -2.94 24.27
N GLY A 158 -4.00 -3.09 25.23
CA GLY A 158 -2.90 -2.16 25.43
C GLY A 158 -1.75 -2.47 24.46
N ILE A 159 -1.36 -1.51 23.63
CA ILE A 159 -0.23 -1.63 22.71
C ILE A 159 0.66 -0.39 22.81
N THR A 160 1.97 -0.57 22.70
CA THR A 160 2.90 0.55 22.60
C THR A 160 2.87 1.18 21.22
N PHE A 161 3.29 2.44 21.10
CA PHE A 161 3.45 3.08 19.80
C PHE A 161 4.44 2.33 18.89
N ALA A 162 5.53 1.82 19.45
CA ALA A 162 6.46 0.95 18.73
C ALA A 162 5.77 -0.34 18.22
N GLY A 163 4.97 -1.00 19.05
CA GLY A 163 4.22 -2.19 18.66
C GLY A 163 3.21 -1.91 17.55
N LEU A 164 2.51 -0.77 17.63
CA LEU A 164 1.56 -0.35 16.61
C LEU A 164 2.25 0.00 15.28
N THR A 165 3.40 0.68 15.34
CA THR A 165 4.23 0.97 14.15
C THR A 165 4.71 -0.31 13.49
N MET A 166 5.20 -1.27 14.29
CA MET A 166 5.64 -2.58 13.80
C MET A 166 4.50 -3.34 13.14
N LEU A 167 3.31 -3.36 13.76
CA LEU A 167 2.11 -3.98 13.21
C LEU A 167 1.76 -3.40 11.83
N VAL A 168 1.79 -2.07 11.68
CA VAL A 168 1.49 -1.41 10.40
C VAL A 168 2.54 -1.74 9.35
N LEU A 169 3.83 -1.70 9.70
CA LEU A 169 4.91 -2.04 8.77
C LEU A 169 4.85 -3.51 8.32
N GLU A 170 4.59 -4.44 9.23
CA GLU A 170 4.40 -5.85 8.93
C GLU A 170 3.21 -6.06 8.01
N SER A 171 2.09 -5.40 8.28
CA SER A 171 0.89 -5.42 7.43
C SER A 171 1.20 -4.98 6.00
N VAL A 172 1.92 -3.86 5.85
CA VAL A 172 2.33 -3.32 4.55
C VAL A 172 3.23 -4.30 3.81
N ALA A 173 4.21 -4.90 4.51
CA ALA A 173 5.09 -5.92 3.94
C ALA A 173 4.32 -7.16 3.48
N PHE A 174 3.37 -7.63 4.28
CA PHE A 174 2.50 -8.75 3.94
C PHE A 174 1.64 -8.44 2.70
N GLY A 175 1.07 -7.24 2.60
CA GLY A 175 0.35 -6.79 1.41
C GLY A 175 1.21 -6.77 0.14
N SER A 176 2.43 -6.24 0.23
CA SER A 176 3.37 -6.26 -0.89
C SER A 176 3.74 -7.69 -1.30
N PHE A 177 3.93 -8.58 -0.33
CA PHE A 177 4.19 -10.00 -0.59
C PHE A 177 3.03 -10.68 -1.33
N LEU A 178 1.78 -10.40 -0.96
CA LEU A 178 0.61 -10.97 -1.63
C LEU A 178 0.60 -10.65 -3.13
N TRP A 179 0.89 -9.39 -3.49
CA TRP A 179 0.98 -8.99 -4.89
C TRP A 179 2.07 -9.76 -5.65
N ASP A 180 3.27 -9.87 -5.06
CA ASP A 180 4.38 -10.58 -5.67
C ASP A 180 4.08 -12.09 -5.82
N ALA A 181 3.41 -12.70 -4.84
CA ALA A 181 3.00 -14.09 -4.88
C ALA A 181 1.96 -14.36 -5.98
N GLU A 182 0.95 -13.51 -6.11
CA GLU A 182 -0.04 -13.59 -7.18
C GLU A 182 0.63 -13.47 -8.56
N GLY A 183 1.52 -12.48 -8.74
CA GLY A 183 2.26 -12.28 -9.98
C GLY A 183 3.17 -13.47 -10.33
N PHE A 184 3.80 -14.08 -9.32
CA PHE A 184 4.61 -15.28 -9.51
C PHE A 184 3.76 -16.46 -10.01
N VAL A 185 2.61 -16.73 -9.38
CA VAL A 185 1.70 -17.81 -9.79
C VAL A 185 1.15 -17.55 -11.20
N GLU A 186 0.76 -16.31 -11.50
CA GLU A 186 0.28 -15.90 -12.82
C GLU A 186 1.33 -16.18 -13.91
N SER A 187 2.58 -15.79 -13.68
CA SER A 187 3.68 -16.02 -14.63
C SER A 187 3.94 -17.51 -14.93
N ARG A 188 3.81 -18.38 -13.91
CA ARG A 188 3.97 -19.83 -14.04
C ARG A 188 2.81 -20.47 -14.81
N LEU A 189 1.58 -20.01 -14.56
CA LEU A 189 0.42 -20.52 -15.28
C LEU A 189 0.45 -20.08 -16.75
N SER A 190 0.73 -18.80 -17.03
CA SER A 190 0.82 -18.29 -18.40
C SER A 190 1.90 -18.98 -19.22
N SER A 191 3.09 -19.22 -18.64
CA SER A 191 4.16 -19.97 -19.31
C SER A 191 3.77 -21.42 -19.61
N ASN A 192 3.10 -22.11 -18.67
CA ASN A 192 2.64 -23.49 -18.89
C ASN A 192 1.51 -23.59 -19.93
N VAL A 193 0.59 -22.62 -19.97
CA VAL A 193 -0.49 -22.56 -20.97
C VAL A 193 0.10 -22.29 -22.36
N LEU A 194 1.02 -21.34 -22.49
CA LEU A 194 1.72 -21.08 -23.76
C LEU A 194 2.50 -22.30 -24.25
N ALA A 195 3.18 -23.01 -23.35
CA ALA A 195 3.87 -24.26 -23.70
C ALA A 195 2.89 -25.35 -24.18
N SER A 196 1.74 -25.48 -23.53
CA SER A 196 0.69 -26.44 -23.92
C SER A 196 0.07 -26.11 -25.27
N VAL A 197 -0.19 -24.82 -25.54
CA VAL A 197 -0.68 -24.35 -26.85
C VAL A 197 0.36 -24.60 -27.95
N ALA A 198 1.64 -24.31 -27.70
CA ALA A 198 2.71 -24.57 -28.67
C ALA A 198 2.85 -26.06 -29.02
N ILE A 199 2.74 -26.96 -28.02
CA ILE A 199 2.76 -28.41 -28.23
C ILE A 199 1.54 -28.87 -29.03
N ALA A 200 0.35 -28.33 -28.75
CA ALA A 200 -0.86 -28.65 -29.49
C ALA A 200 -0.78 -28.19 -30.96
N SER A 201 -0.28 -26.97 -31.20
CA SER A 201 -0.05 -26.45 -32.55
C SER A 201 1.00 -27.27 -33.32
N ALA A 202 2.07 -27.73 -32.68
CA ALA A 202 3.07 -28.59 -33.32
C ALA A 202 2.54 -29.98 -33.71
N LYS A 203 1.53 -30.50 -33.01
CA LYS A 203 0.86 -31.77 -33.36
C LYS A 203 -0.16 -31.64 -34.49
N LEU A 204 -0.67 -30.45 -34.77
CA LEU A 204 -1.65 -30.20 -35.84
C LEU A 204 -1.00 -29.96 -37.22
N VAL A 205 0.31 -29.77 -37.28
CA VAL A 205 1.08 -29.50 -38.51
C VAL A 205 1.79 -30.76 -39.03
N LYS A 206 1.54 -31.93 -38.43
CA LYS A 206 1.97 -33.26 -38.89
C LYS A 206 0.76 -34.12 -39.21
#